data_AF-A0A699ZV27-F1
#
_entry.id   AF-A0A699ZV27-F1
#
_cell.length_a   1.000
_cell.length_b   1.000
_cell.length_c   1.000
_cell.angle_alpha   90.00
_cell.angle_beta   90.00
_cell.angle_gamma   90.00
#
_symmetry.space_group_name_H-M   'P 1'
#
loop_
_entity.id
_entity.type
_entity.pdbx_description
1 polymer ?
#
loop_
_entity_poly.entity_id
_entity_poly.type
_entity_poly.pdbx_seq_one_letter_code
_entity_poly.pdbx_strand_id
1 'polypeptide(L)'
;MLVLWCRAGVLRCMASVPLWLSSASLEERAGNVAKARALLEQARLRNPKKDTLWLAAVRTEQRAGNEKAAEAVLAKALQDCPTSGLLLSESIRMAPRPAQKAKSTDALKKNASDPYVLATIAELFWRNRKVDNARMWFK
;
A
#
# COMPACT_ATOMS: atom_id res chain seq x y z
N MET A 1 16.71 23.38 -2.93
CA MET A 1 17.21 23.02 -4.28
C MET A 1 16.90 21.57 -4.70
N LEU A 2 17.07 20.55 -3.85
CA LEU A 2 16.80 19.14 -4.22
C LEU A 2 15.37 18.85 -4.73
N VAL A 3 14.35 19.47 -4.13
CA VAL A 3 12.93 19.25 -4.50
C VAL A 3 12.62 19.70 -5.95
N LEU A 4 13.27 20.77 -6.44
CA LEU A 4 13.07 21.27 -7.79
C LEU A 4 13.71 20.36 -8.85
N TRP A 5 14.82 19.69 -8.52
CA TRP A 5 15.52 18.78 -9.43
C TRP A 5 14.78 17.45 -9.62
N CYS A 6 14.19 16.90 -8.55
CA CYS A 6 13.34 15.70 -8.66
C CYS A 6 12.14 15.94 -9.59
N ARG A 7 11.53 17.12 -9.53
CA ARG A 7 10.38 17.47 -10.38
C ARG A 7 10.73 17.53 -11.87
N ALA A 8 11.89 18.09 -12.22
CA ALA A 8 12.40 18.09 -13.59
C ALA A 8 12.83 16.68 -14.05
N GLY A 9 13.40 15.87 -13.15
CA GLY A 9 13.79 14.49 -13.43
C GLY A 9 12.61 13.54 -13.69
N VAL A 10 11.52 13.70 -12.94
CA VAL A 10 10.27 12.92 -13.11
C VAL A 10 9.63 13.16 -14.48
N LEU A 11 9.73 14.38 -15.02
CA LEU A 11 9.24 14.71 -16.36
C LEU A 11 10.09 14.08 -17.48
N ARG A 12 11.37 13.79 -17.22
CA ARG A 12 12.27 13.15 -18.20
C ARG A 12 12.20 11.62 -18.15
N CYS A 13 11.87 11.03 -17.00
CA CYS A 13 11.76 9.58 -16.82
C CYS A 13 10.40 9.18 -16.22
N MET A 14 9.32 9.43 -16.97
CA MET A 14 7.93 9.23 -16.52
C MET A 14 7.55 7.78 -16.19
N ALA A 15 8.27 6.81 -16.77
CA ALA A 15 8.00 5.36 -16.57
C ALA A 15 8.60 4.79 -15.27
N SER A 16 9.49 5.51 -14.60
CA SER A 16 10.24 4.96 -13.46
C SER A 16 9.45 5.10 -12.14
N VAL A 17 8.84 4.00 -11.68
CA VAL A 17 8.07 3.94 -10.43
C VAL A 17 8.88 4.37 -9.19
N PRO A 18 10.15 3.94 -8.99
CA PRO A 18 10.92 4.34 -7.81
C PRO A 18 11.18 5.84 -7.71
N LEU A 19 11.28 6.53 -8.85
CA LEU A 19 11.51 7.98 -8.89
C LEU A 19 10.27 8.75 -8.40
N TRP A 20 9.08 8.30 -8.81
CA TRP A 20 7.80 8.85 -8.32
C TRP A 20 7.64 8.65 -6.81
N LEU A 21 7.94 7.45 -6.32
CA LEU A 21 7.91 7.13 -4.88
C LEU A 21 8.88 8.00 -4.08
N SER A 22 10.11 8.15 -4.57
CA SER A 22 11.14 8.96 -3.91
C SER A 22 10.76 10.44 -3.89
N SER A 23 10.20 10.95 -4.98
CA SER A 23 9.73 12.34 -5.09
C SER A 23 8.55 12.61 -4.16
N ALA A 24 7.56 11.70 -4.10
CA ALA A 24 6.44 11.81 -3.19
C ALA A 24 6.90 11.76 -1.71
N SER A 25 7.84 10.86 -1.38
CA SER A 25 8.40 10.77 -0.03
C SER A 25 9.17 12.03 0.37
N LEU A 26 9.87 12.67 -0.57
CA LEU A 26 10.59 13.91 -0.32
C LEU A 26 9.63 15.07 0.01
N GLU A 27 8.54 15.20 -0.76
CA GLU A 27 7.50 16.21 -0.48
C GLU A 27 6.77 15.95 0.84
N GLU A 28 6.52 14.69 1.16
CA GLU A 28 5.91 14.30 2.44
C GLU A 28 6.83 14.65 3.62
N ARG A 29 8.14 14.37 3.53
CA ARG A 29 9.13 14.77 4.54
C ARG A 29 9.27 16.29 4.67
N ALA A 30 9.01 17.03 3.59
CA ALA A 30 8.97 18.49 3.60
C ALA A 30 7.65 19.04 4.18
N GLY A 31 6.72 18.19 4.65
CA GLY A 31 5.41 18.58 5.19
C GLY A 31 4.37 18.89 4.13
N ASN A 32 4.70 18.79 2.84
CA ASN A 32 3.81 19.12 1.72
C ASN A 32 2.96 17.91 1.31
N VAL A 33 2.12 17.39 2.21
CA VAL A 33 1.29 16.19 1.96
C VAL A 33 0.37 16.38 0.74
N ALA A 34 -0.19 17.57 0.54
CA ALA A 34 -1.03 17.88 -0.62
C ALA A 34 -0.28 17.74 -1.95
N LYS A 35 1.00 18.14 -2.01
CA LYS A 35 1.84 17.97 -3.21
C LYS A 35 2.20 16.50 -3.42
N ALA A 36 2.51 15.76 -2.34
CA ALA A 36 2.76 14.32 -2.42
C ALA A 36 1.55 13.57 -3.00
N ARG A 37 0.32 13.91 -2.60
CA ARG A 37 -0.91 13.36 -3.19
C ARG A 37 -1.02 13.62 -4.68
N ALA A 38 -0.85 14.88 -5.09
CA ALA A 38 -0.94 15.28 -6.49
C ALA A 38 0.11 14.54 -7.34
N LEU A 39 1.34 14.39 -6.82
CA LEU A 39 2.39 13.60 -7.49
C LEU A 39 2.01 12.13 -7.61
N LEU A 40 1.45 11.51 -6.57
CA LEU A 40 1.01 10.11 -6.60
C LEU A 40 -0.22 9.90 -7.50
N GLU A 41 -1.12 10.88 -7.62
CA GLU A 41 -2.19 10.88 -8.62
C GLU A 41 -1.64 10.90 -10.04
N GLN A 42 -0.72 11.82 -10.32
CA GLN A 42 -0.05 11.88 -11.63
C GLN A 42 0.72 10.59 -11.94
N ALA A 43 1.42 10.03 -10.95
CA ALA A 43 2.16 8.77 -11.10
C ALA A 43 1.23 7.61 -11.50
N ARG A 44 0.04 7.53 -10.89
CA ARG A 44 -0.97 6.49 -11.19
C ARG A 44 -1.59 6.65 -12.58
N LEU A 45 -1.83 7.88 -13.01
CA LEU A 45 -2.32 8.14 -14.38
C LEU A 45 -1.30 7.73 -15.44
N ARG A 46 -0.01 7.92 -15.16
CA ARG A 46 1.08 7.58 -16.09
C ARG A 46 1.46 6.10 -16.06
N ASN A 47 1.41 5.47 -14.89
CA ASN A 47 1.75 4.07 -14.67
C ASN A 47 0.54 3.33 -14.07
N PRO A 48 -0.49 3.03 -14.90
CA PRO A 48 -1.68 2.35 -14.42
C PRO A 48 -1.35 0.94 -13.90
N LYS A 49 -2.16 0.43 -12.98
CA LYS A 49 -2.08 -0.93 -12.42
C LYS A 49 -0.78 -1.26 -11.64
N LYS A 50 -0.04 -0.26 -11.17
CA LYS A 50 1.09 -0.47 -10.26
C LYS A 50 0.64 -0.36 -8.81
N ASP A 51 0.55 -1.50 -8.15
CA ASP A 51 0.15 -1.65 -6.75
C ASP A 51 1.06 -0.91 -5.76
N THR A 52 2.35 -0.79 -6.04
CA THR A 52 3.30 -0.04 -5.21
C THR A 52 2.96 1.45 -5.10
N LEU A 53 2.44 2.07 -6.18
CA LEU A 53 2.03 3.48 -6.18
C LEU A 53 0.76 3.67 -5.36
N TRP A 54 -0.17 2.73 -5.46
CA TRP A 54 -1.38 2.71 -4.64
C TRP A 54 -1.04 2.53 -3.15
N LEU A 55 -0.17 1.59 -2.83
CA LEU A 55 0.28 1.36 -1.46
C LEU A 55 0.94 2.60 -0.86
N ALA A 56 1.77 3.30 -1.64
CA ALA A 56 2.38 4.55 -1.22
C ALA A 56 1.33 5.62 -0.90
N ALA A 57 0.31 5.78 -1.74
CA ALA A 57 -0.78 6.73 -1.52
C ALA A 57 -1.57 6.40 -0.24
N VAL A 58 -1.92 5.13 -0.01
CA VAL A 58 -2.59 4.69 1.22
C VAL A 58 -1.75 5.03 2.45
N ARG A 59 -0.45 4.71 2.41
CA ARG A 59 0.45 4.96 3.54
C ARG A 59 0.70 6.44 3.80
N THR A 60 0.72 7.28 2.77
CA THR A 60 0.82 8.74 2.93
C THR A 60 -0.41 9.29 3.67
N GLU A 61 -1.63 8.80 3.37
CA GLU A 61 -2.82 9.23 4.14
C GLU A 61 -2.82 8.70 5.57
N GLN A 62 -2.37 7.46 5.80
CA GLN A 62 -2.21 6.92 7.16
C GLN A 62 -1.25 7.76 7.98
N ARG A 63 -0.08 8.13 7.41
CA ARG A 63 0.91 8.97 8.09
C ARG A 63 0.42 10.40 8.31
N ALA A 64 -0.46 10.89 7.44
CA ALA A 64 -1.15 12.16 7.63
C ALA A 64 -2.28 12.11 8.68
N GLY A 65 -2.59 10.93 9.24
CA GLY A 65 -3.66 10.74 10.24
C GLY A 65 -5.07 10.67 9.65
N ASN A 66 -5.21 10.59 8.32
CA ASN A 66 -6.51 10.57 7.64
C ASN A 66 -6.96 9.13 7.36
N GLU A 67 -7.39 8.41 8.38
CA GLU A 67 -7.76 6.99 8.25
C GLU A 67 -8.87 6.75 7.22
N LYS A 68 -9.94 7.57 7.24
CA LYS A 68 -11.04 7.48 6.26
C LYS A 68 -10.58 7.68 4.82
N ALA A 69 -9.64 8.61 4.61
CA ALA A 69 -9.08 8.83 3.28
C ALA A 69 -8.20 7.65 2.85
N ALA A 70 -7.40 7.10 3.76
CA ALA A 70 -6.60 5.92 3.49
C ALA A 70 -7.47 4.71 3.10
N GLU A 71 -8.58 4.49 3.82
CA GLU A 71 -9.54 3.43 3.50
C GLU A 71 -10.18 3.63 2.11
N ALA A 72 -10.59 4.86 1.79
CA ALA A 72 -11.16 5.18 0.49
C ALA A 72 -10.16 4.97 -0.66
N VAL A 73 -8.89 5.36 -0.46
CA VAL A 73 -7.81 5.15 -1.44
C VAL A 73 -7.53 3.65 -1.60
N LEU A 74 -7.51 2.88 -0.50
CA LEU A 74 -7.27 1.45 -0.55
C LEU A 74 -8.42 0.70 -1.24
N ALA A 75 -9.67 1.11 -1.01
CA ALA A 75 -10.83 0.54 -1.69
C ALA A 75 -10.73 0.72 -3.21
N LYS A 76 -10.35 1.92 -3.67
CA LYS A 76 -10.08 2.20 -5.09
C LYS A 76 -8.91 1.36 -5.62
N ALA A 77 -7.83 1.25 -4.85
CA ALA A 77 -6.68 0.44 -5.22
C ALA A 77 -7.03 -1.04 -5.46
N LEU A 78 -7.92 -1.60 -4.62
CA LEU A 78 -8.39 -2.97 -4.76
C LEU A 78 -9.40 -3.17 -5.90
N GLN A 79 -10.06 -2.11 -6.38
CA GLN A 79 -10.87 -2.17 -7.61
C GLN A 79 -9.96 -2.26 -8.84
N ASP A 80 -8.90 -1.44 -8.87
CA ASP A 80 -7.94 -1.43 -9.98
C ASP A 80 -7.04 -2.66 -10.01
N CYS A 81 -6.64 -3.15 -8.82
CA CYS A 81 -5.69 -4.24 -8.64
C CYS A 81 -6.22 -5.26 -7.62
N PRO A 82 -7.26 -6.06 -7.97
CA PRO A 82 -7.95 -6.94 -7.02
C PRO A 82 -7.10 -8.13 -6.55
N THR A 83 -6.09 -8.52 -7.32
CA THR A 83 -5.23 -9.69 -7.07
C THR A 83 -3.89 -9.35 -6.42
N SER A 84 -3.57 -8.06 -6.23
CA SER A 84 -2.30 -7.66 -5.62
C SER A 84 -2.26 -8.05 -4.14
N GLY A 85 -1.36 -8.98 -3.78
CA GLY A 85 -1.20 -9.37 -2.39
C GLY A 85 -0.66 -8.25 -1.51
N LEU A 86 0.10 -7.30 -2.06
CA LEU A 86 0.54 -6.11 -1.32
C LEU A 86 -0.67 -5.31 -0.81
N LEU A 87 -1.63 -4.99 -1.68
CA LEU A 87 -2.83 -4.23 -1.30
C LEU A 87 -3.77 -5.04 -0.41
N LEU A 88 -3.94 -6.33 -0.68
CA LEU A 88 -4.73 -7.23 0.16
C LEU A 88 -4.14 -7.33 1.57
N SER A 89 -2.83 -7.47 1.69
CA SER A 89 -2.10 -7.53 2.96
C SER A 89 -2.31 -6.24 3.78
N GLU A 90 -2.24 -5.08 3.13
CA GLU A 90 -2.50 -3.79 3.77
C GLU A 90 -3.97 -3.66 4.21
N SER A 91 -4.91 -4.20 3.42
CA SER A 91 -6.35 -4.19 3.77
C SER A 91 -6.68 -5.00 5.02
N ILE A 92 -5.96 -6.10 5.26
CA ILE A 92 -6.07 -6.90 6.48
C ILE A 92 -5.52 -6.10 7.65
N ARG A 93 -4.33 -5.49 7.51
CA ARG A 93 -3.69 -4.71 8.58
C ARG A 93 -4.51 -3.49 9.01
N MET A 94 -5.12 -2.79 8.05
CA MET A 94 -5.97 -1.63 8.30
C MET A 94 -7.31 -1.98 8.94
N ALA A 95 -7.78 -3.22 8.81
CA ALA A 95 -9.08 -3.59 9.36
C ALA A 95 -9.06 -3.60 10.89
N PRO A 96 -10.18 -3.25 11.55
CA PRO A 96 -10.37 -3.45 12.98
C PRO A 96 -10.11 -4.92 13.35
N ARG A 97 -9.49 -5.17 14.50
CA ARG A 97 -9.05 -6.51 14.95
C ARG A 97 -10.10 -7.62 14.75
N PRO A 98 -11.40 -7.42 15.08
CA PRO A 98 -12.41 -8.48 14.87
C PRO A 98 -12.61 -8.85 13.40
N ALA A 99 -12.50 -7.88 12.49
CA ALA A 99 -12.72 -8.04 11.06
C ALA A 99 -11.49 -8.60 10.31
N GLN A 100 -10.31 -8.59 10.91
CA GLN A 100 -9.07 -9.00 10.24
C GLN A 100 -9.11 -10.47 9.78
N LYS A 101 -9.72 -11.37 10.57
CA LYS A 101 -9.89 -12.79 10.19
C LYS A 101 -10.80 -12.97 8.97
N ALA A 102 -11.90 -12.23 8.90
CA ALA A 102 -12.79 -12.28 7.76
C ALA A 102 -12.06 -11.77 6.49
N LYS A 103 -11.41 -10.62 6.59
CA LYS A 103 -10.61 -10.08 5.48
C LYS A 103 -9.48 -11.00 5.04
N SER A 104 -8.82 -11.71 5.96
CA SER A 104 -7.78 -12.66 5.59
C SER A 104 -8.33 -13.85 4.80
N THR A 105 -9.51 -14.35 5.15
CA THR A 105 -10.15 -15.42 4.37
C THR A 105 -10.57 -14.94 2.99
N ASP A 106 -11.03 -13.69 2.87
CA ASP A 106 -11.37 -13.10 1.57
C ASP A 106 -10.13 -12.84 0.71
N ALA A 107 -9.01 -12.43 1.33
CA ALA A 107 -7.73 -12.28 0.65
C ALA A 107 -7.20 -13.62 0.12
N LEU A 108 -7.29 -14.70 0.90
CA LEU A 108 -6.93 -16.05 0.45
C LEU A 108 -7.76 -16.51 -0.75
N LYS A 109 -9.06 -16.24 -0.75
CA LYS A 109 -9.93 -16.57 -1.91
C LYS A 109 -9.51 -15.84 -3.18
N LYS A 110 -9.01 -14.61 -3.06
CA LYS A 110 -8.56 -13.79 -4.20
C LYS A 110 -7.18 -14.18 -4.69
N ASN A 111 -6.23 -14.37 -3.78
CA ASN A 111 -4.86 -14.74 -4.10
C ASN A 111 -4.24 -15.55 -2.95
N ALA A 112 -4.37 -16.87 -3.03
CA ALA A 112 -3.92 -17.81 -2.00
C ALA A 112 -2.39 -18.01 -1.97
N SER A 113 -1.69 -17.75 -3.07
CA SER A 113 -0.27 -18.07 -3.22
C SER A 113 0.66 -16.88 -3.01
N ASP A 114 0.13 -15.69 -2.74
CA ASP A 114 0.95 -14.48 -2.62
C ASP A 114 1.73 -14.47 -1.29
N PRO A 115 3.07 -14.36 -1.32
CA PRO A 115 3.90 -14.33 -0.12
C PRO A 115 3.50 -13.23 0.87
N TYR A 116 3.07 -12.05 0.39
CA TYR A 116 2.67 -10.95 1.27
C TYR A 116 1.38 -11.27 2.03
N VAL A 117 0.43 -11.95 1.40
CA VAL A 117 -0.82 -12.37 2.02
C VAL A 117 -0.54 -13.45 3.07
N LEU A 118 0.24 -14.48 2.72
CA LEU A 118 0.63 -15.55 3.65
C LEU A 118 1.36 -14.99 4.88
N ALA A 119 2.33 -14.09 4.67
CA ALA A 119 3.05 -13.44 5.76
C ALA A 119 2.10 -12.66 6.69
N THR A 120 1.14 -11.89 6.15
CA THR A 120 0.16 -11.19 6.99
C THR A 120 -0.76 -12.10 7.78
N ILE A 121 -1.10 -13.26 7.24
CA ILE A 121 -1.94 -14.25 7.92
C ILE A 121 -1.15 -14.91 9.05
N ALA A 122 0.10 -15.26 8.79
CA ALA A 122 1.01 -15.78 9.80
C ALA A 122 1.22 -14.77 10.94
N GLU A 123 1.46 -13.49 10.63
CA GLU A 123 1.50 -12.38 11.60
C GLU A 123 0.20 -12.28 12.42
N LEU A 124 -0.96 -12.44 11.78
CA LEU A 124 -2.26 -12.40 12.44
C LEU A 124 -2.43 -13.57 13.42
N PHE A 125 -2.03 -14.78 13.05
CA PHE A 125 -2.03 -15.93 13.96
C PHE A 125 -1.07 -15.74 15.14
N TRP A 126 0.11 -15.19 14.87
CA TRP A 126 1.10 -14.87 15.90
C TRP A 126 0.54 -13.87 16.92
N ARG A 127 -0.05 -12.75 16.45
CA ARG A 127 -0.67 -11.73 17.30
C ARG A 127 -1.83 -12.28 18.14
N ASN A 128 -2.55 -13.27 17.63
CA ASN A 128 -3.64 -13.96 18.32
C ASN A 128 -3.15 -15.08 19.26
N ARG A 129 -1.84 -15.18 19.53
CA ARG A 129 -1.19 -16.21 20.36
C ARG A 129 -1.39 -17.65 19.86
N LYS A 130 -1.77 -17.84 18.59
CA LYS A 130 -1.87 -19.17 17.94
C LYS A 130 -0.55 -19.51 17.26
N VAL A 131 0.48 -19.74 18.07
CA VAL A 131 1.88 -19.87 17.61
C VAL A 131 2.09 -21.09 16.73
N ASP A 132 1.47 -22.23 17.04
CA ASP A 132 1.62 -23.46 16.25
C ASP A 132 1.07 -23.28 14.84
N ASN A 133 -0.09 -22.64 14.72
CA ASN A 133 -0.66 -22.27 13.43
C ASN A 133 0.27 -21.31 12.70
N ALA A 134 0.72 -20.23 13.35
CA ALA A 134 1.62 -19.25 12.73
C ALA A 134 2.88 -19.91 12.15
N ARG A 135 3.48 -20.87 12.86
CA ARG A 135 4.65 -21.63 12.37
C ARG A 135 4.36 -22.45 11.13
N MET A 136 3.16 -23.02 11.00
CA MET A 136 2.78 -23.74 9.77
C MET A 136 2.71 -22.82 8.56
N TRP A 137 2.30 -21.57 8.74
CA TRP A 137 2.20 -20.58 7.67
C TRP A 137 3.55 -19.94 7.28
N PHE A 138 4.58 -20.06 8.11
CA PHE A 138 5.93 -19.56 7.84
C PHE A 138 6.89 -20.61 7.24
N LYS A 139 6.47 -21.88 7.19
CA LYS A 139 7.24 -22.97 6.55
C LYS A 139 7.08 -22.91 5.04
#